data_AF-A0A5A9ZDI8-F1
#
_entry.id   AF-A0A5A9ZDI8-F1
#
_cell.length_a   1.000
_cell.length_b   1.000
_cell.length_c   1.000
_cell.angle_alpha   90.00
_cell.angle_beta   90.00
_cell.angle_gamma   90.00
#
_symmetry.space_group_name_H-M   'P 1'
#
loop_
_entity.id
_entity.type
_entity.pdbx_description
1 polymer ?
#
loop_
_entity_poly.entity_id
_entity_poly.type
_entity_poly.pdbx_seq_one_letter_code
_entity_poly.pdbx_strand_id
1 'polypeptide(L)' 'MTGGMIDNCSFFELDDLNDVSEKSFYESMLEEFPSWLNEACKIGLITS' A
#
# COMPACT_ATOMS: atom_id res chain seq x y z
N MET A 1 13.97 -11.00 -5.49
CA MET A 1 13.69 -10.16 -6.68
C MET A 1 14.27 -8.80 -6.40
N THR A 2 14.98 -8.18 -7.34
CA THR A 2 15.47 -6.80 -7.20
C THR A 2 14.26 -5.87 -7.36
N GLY A 3 13.48 -5.75 -6.29
CA GLY A 3 12.29 -4.90 -6.21
C GLY A 3 12.62 -3.41 -6.30
N GLY A 4 11.56 -2.60 -6.36
CA GLY A 4 11.69 -1.14 -6.24
C GLY A 4 12.37 -0.74 -4.93
N MET A 5 12.86 0.50 -4.84
CA MET A 5 13.49 1.02 -3.61
C MET A 5 12.55 1.06 -2.41
N ILE A 6 11.23 1.02 -2.66
CA ILE A 6 10.15 1.03 -1.68
C ILE A 6 9.16 -0.03 -2.13
N ASP A 7 8.66 -0.82 -1.18
CA ASP A 7 7.59 -1.77 -1.44
C ASP A 7 6.25 -1.04 -1.39
N ASN A 8 5.78 -0.61 -2.56
CA ASN A 8 4.52 0.10 -2.72
C ASN A 8 3.43 -0.75 -3.37
N CYS A 9 3.70 -2.03 -3.60
CA CYS A 9 2.84 -2.90 -4.39
C CYS A 9 2.64 -4.21 -3.65
N SER A 10 2.17 -4.08 -2.41
CA SER A 10 1.83 -5.19 -1.55
C SER A 10 0.51 -5.83 -1.96
N PHE A 11 0.41 -7.12 -1.67
CA PHE A 11 -0.82 -7.89 -1.83
C PHE A 11 -1.46 -8.07 -0.46
N PHE A 12 -2.79 -7.97 -0.43
CA PHE A 12 -3.59 -8.32 0.74
C PHE A 12 -4.52 -9.49 0.37
N GLU A 13 -4.85 -10.29 1.36
CA GLU A 13 -5.70 -11.47 1.18
C GLU A 13 -7.17 -11.07 1.30
N LEU A 14 -8.01 -11.64 0.44
CA LEU A 14 -9.47 -11.48 0.46
C LEU A 14 -10.10 -12.85 0.30
N ASP A 15 -11.06 -13.17 1.17
CA ASP A 15 -11.80 -14.43 1.14
C ASP A 15 -12.76 -14.51 -0.07
N ASP A 16 -13.64 -13.51 -0.24
CA ASP A 16 -14.54 -13.40 -1.40
C ASP A 16 -14.69 -11.94 -1.84
N LEU A 17 -14.35 -11.66 -3.10
CA LEU A 17 -14.48 -10.34 -3.71
C LEU A 17 -15.94 -9.85 -3.78
N ASN A 18 -16.92 -10.75 -3.73
CA ASN A 18 -18.34 -10.39 -3.77
C ASN A 18 -18.94 -10.12 -2.38
N ASP A 19 -18.24 -10.52 -1.32
CA ASP A 19 -18.68 -10.37 0.07
C ASP A 19 -17.94 -9.24 0.81
N VAL A 20 -16.96 -8.60 0.16
CA VAL A 20 -16.25 -7.45 0.72
C VAL A 20 -17.00 -6.15 0.40
N SER A 21 -17.22 -5.32 1.41
CA SER A 21 -17.72 -3.97 1.17
C SER A 21 -16.66 -3.13 0.48
N GLU A 22 -17.06 -2.26 -0.46
CA GLU A 22 -16.13 -1.34 -1.13
C GLU A 22 -15.27 -0.58 -0.12
N LYS A 23 -15.87 -0.12 0.99
CA LYS A 23 -15.15 0.60 2.04
C LYS A 23 -14.02 -0.23 2.65
N SER A 24 -14.30 -1.49 3.02
CA SER A 24 -13.31 -2.39 3.63
C SER A 24 -12.22 -2.77 2.63
N PHE A 25 -12.57 -2.89 1.35
CA PHE A 25 -11.61 -3.10 0.26
C PHE A 25 -10.66 -1.90 0.11
N TYR A 26 -11.19 -0.68 0.11
CA TYR A 26 -10.38 0.55 0.08
C TYR A 26 -9.51 0.70 1.33
N GLU A 27 -10.03 0.40 2.52
CA GLU A 27 -9.26 0.42 3.77
C GLU A 27 -8.06 -0.54 3.69
N SER A 28 -8.28 -1.77 3.19
CA SER A 28 -7.22 -2.77 3.05
C SER A 28 -6.17 -2.37 2.00
N MET A 29 -6.58 -1.77 0.88
CA MET A 29 -5.65 -1.26 -0.14
C MET A 29 -4.79 -0.09 0.37
N LEU A 30 -5.35 0.74 1.25
CA LEU A 30 -4.70 1.99 1.71
C LEU A 30 -4.02 1.85 3.06
N GLU A 31 -4.01 0.67 3.67
CA GLU A 31 -3.42 0.43 4.99
C GLU A 31 -1.93 0.83 5.02
N GLU A 32 -1.18 0.48 3.98
CA GLU A 32 0.24 0.79 3.86
C GLU A 32 0.51 2.18 3.24
N PHE A 33 -0.56 2.90 2.86
CA PHE A 33 -0.47 4.20 2.17
C PHE A 33 0.27 5.29 2.97
N PRO A 34 0.23 5.33 4.29
CA PRO A 34 1.06 6.29 5.02
C PRO A 34 2.54 5.86 5.06
N SER A 35 2.81 4.56 5.02
CA SER A 35 4.15 4.00 5.23
C SER A 35 5.08 4.25 4.04
N TRP A 36 4.66 3.90 2.82
CA TRP A 36 5.42 4.15 1.59
C TRP A 36 5.76 5.62 1.36
N LEU A 37 4.87 6.57 1.72
CA LEU A 37 5.16 8.00 1.64
C LEU A 37 6.27 8.41 2.60
N ASN A 38 6.25 7.86 3.82
CA ASN A 38 7.31 8.11 4.80
C ASN A 38 8.65 7.54 4.34
N GLU A 39 8.66 6.33 3.77
CA GLU A 39 9.87 5.74 3.19
C GLU A 39 10.39 6.57 2.01
N ALA A 40 9.49 7.02 1.15
CA ALA A 40 9.80 7.87 0.01
C ALA A 40 10.40 9.21 0.42
N CYS A 41 9.87 9.85 1.47
CA CYS A 41 10.49 11.05 2.04
C CYS A 41 11.87 10.76 2.64
N LYS A 42 12.04 9.65 3.35
CA LYS A 42 13.34 9.29 3.98
C LYS A 42 14.45 9.07 2.96
N ILE A 43 14.13 8.47 1.80
CA ILE A 43 15.11 8.27 0.73
C ILE A 43 15.25 9.49 -0.19
N GLY A 44 14.48 10.57 0.05
CA GLY A 44 14.50 11.80 -0.75
C GLY A 44 13.81 11.68 -2.10
N LEU A 45 12.94 10.68 -2.29
CA LEU A 45 12.13 10.49 -3.50
C LEU A 45 10.95 11.47 -3.57
N ILE A 46 10.40 11.86 -2.41
CA ILE A 46 9.38 12.89 -2.28
C ILE A 46 9.89 13.95 -1.30
N THR A 47 9.64 15.22 -1.61
CA THR A 47 9.91 16.35 -0.71
C THR A 47 8.58 16.96 -0.28
N SER A 48 8.39 17.11 1.04
CA SER A 48 7.25 17.81 1.65
C SER A 48 7.26 19.30 1.38
#